data_AF-A0ABD0XAU6-F1
#
_entry.id   AF-A0ABD0XAU6-F1
#
_cell.length_a   1.000
_cell.length_b   1.000
_cell.length_c   1.000
_cell.angle_alpha   90.00
_cell.angle_beta   90.00
_cell.angle_gamma   90.00
#
_symmetry.space_group_name_H-M   'P 1'
#
loop_
_entity.id
_entity.type
_entity.pdbx_description
1 polymer ?
#
loop_
_entity_poly.entity_id
_entity_poly.type
_entity_poly.pdbx_seq_one_letter_code
_entity_poly.pdbx_strand_id
1 'polypeptide(L)'
;MAEEMLSFMNLEEELTCSICLCPFDCPVTIPCGHNFCQDCLLETWKDNYSCPQCRTHFTTKPELKKNTVLSTVVETFKVRSNQDDPPNMMDPSNWDAVKKESKEVEILCDTCMEAKAFKTCLTCMAP
;
A
#
# COMPACT_ATOMS: atom_id res chain seq x y z
N MET A 1 9.83 11.47 -21.03
CA MET A 1 10.53 10.69 -19.98
C MET A 1 10.16 11.20 -18.59
N ALA A 2 10.33 12.50 -18.26
CA ALA A 2 9.88 13.04 -16.96
C ALA A 2 8.35 13.07 -16.80
N GLU A 3 7.60 13.39 -17.87
CA GLU A 3 6.13 13.42 -17.84
C GLU A 3 5.51 12.03 -17.65
N GLU A 4 6.10 10.99 -18.25
CA GLU A 4 5.64 9.60 -18.04
C GLU A 4 5.93 9.11 -16.62
N MET A 5 7.09 9.47 -16.06
CA MET A 5 7.45 9.14 -14.69
C MET A 5 6.53 9.82 -13.67
N LEU A 6 6.18 11.10 -13.89
CA LEU A 6 5.21 11.82 -13.07
C LEU A 6 3.81 11.18 -13.19
N SER A 7 3.39 10.81 -14.41
CA SER A 7 2.11 10.12 -14.62
C SER A 7 2.03 8.76 -13.92
N PHE A 8 3.16 8.09 -13.76
CA PHE A 8 3.25 6.79 -13.11
C PHE A 8 3.18 6.89 -11.58
N MET A 9 3.86 7.88 -10.99
CA MET A 9 3.78 8.15 -9.53
C MET A 9 2.36 8.56 -9.11
N ASN A 10 1.73 9.45 -9.88
CA ASN A 10 0.34 9.85 -9.63
C ASN A 10 -0.63 8.66 -9.71
N LEU A 11 -0.38 7.69 -10.60
CA LEU A 11 -1.22 6.50 -10.70
C LEU A 11 -1.01 5.54 -9.52
N GLU A 12 0.20 5.45 -8.97
CA GLU A 12 0.47 4.63 -7.78
C GLU A 12 -0.33 5.11 -6.56
N GLU A 13 -0.40 6.42 -6.35
CA GLU A 13 -1.19 7.02 -5.27
C GLU A 13 -2.69 6.70 -5.42
N GLU A 14 -3.22 6.78 -6.64
CA GLU A 14 -4.63 6.45 -6.94
C GLU A 14 -4.96 4.95 -6.77
N LEU A 15 -3.95 4.08 -6.85
CA LEU A 15 -4.07 2.62 -6.68
C LEU A 15 -3.73 2.15 -5.26
N THR A 16 -3.57 3.09 -4.33
CA THR A 16 -3.18 2.83 -2.94
C THR A 16 -4.38 2.91 -1.99
N CYS A 17 -4.45 1.95 -1.06
CA CYS A 17 -5.46 1.98 -0.01
C CYS A 17 -5.11 3.04 1.04
N SER A 18 -6.04 3.96 1.31
CA SER A 18 -5.84 5.02 2.31
C SER A 18 -5.80 4.56 3.78
N ILE A 19 -6.02 3.25 4.05
CA ILE A 19 -5.93 2.68 5.41
C ILE A 19 -4.54 2.08 5.64
N CYS A 20 -4.10 1.14 4.80
CA CYS A 20 -2.79 0.49 4.96
C CYS A 20 -1.65 1.21 4.23
N LEU A 21 -1.96 2.21 3.40
CA LEU A 21 -1.01 2.95 2.57
C LEU A 21 -0.17 2.04 1.65
N CYS A 22 -0.76 0.91 1.22
CA CYS A 22 -0.20 -0.01 0.26
C CYS A 22 -1.13 -0.14 -0.96
N PRO A 23 -0.60 -0.57 -2.13
CA PRO A 23 -1.45 -0.88 -3.28
C PRO A 23 -2.58 -1.84 -2.91
N PHE A 24 -3.78 -1.61 -3.42
CA PHE A 24 -4.95 -2.39 -3.00
C PHE A 24 -4.72 -3.90 -3.08
N ASP A 25 -5.15 -4.60 -2.03
CA ASP A 25 -5.29 -6.05 -1.99
C ASP A 25 -6.77 -6.40 -1.76
N CYS A 26 -7.31 -7.24 -2.64
CA CYS A 26 -8.74 -7.53 -2.73
C CYS A 26 -9.61 -6.26 -2.55
N PRO A 27 -9.47 -5.24 -3.43
CA PRO A 27 -10.18 -3.98 -3.28
C PRO A 27 -11.69 -4.19 -3.26
N VAL A 28 -12.38 -3.48 -2.39
CA VAL A 28 -13.85 -3.42 -2.31
C VAL A 28 -14.30 -1.98 -2.47
N THR A 29 -15.40 -1.77 -3.20
CA THR A 29 -16.05 -0.47 -3.34
C THR A 29 -17.28 -0.43 -2.45
N ILE A 30 -17.33 0.52 -1.52
CA ILE A 30 -18.48 0.71 -0.63
C ILE A 30 -19.51 1.67 -1.25
N PRO A 31 -20.77 1.73 -0.75
CA PRO A 31 -21.84 2.48 -1.42
C PRO A 31 -21.59 3.98 -1.62
N CYS A 32 -20.69 4.60 -0.86
CA CYS A 32 -20.29 5.99 -1.07
C CYS A 32 -19.24 6.17 -2.20
N GLY A 33 -18.84 5.10 -2.90
CA GLY A 33 -17.91 5.13 -4.03
C GLY A 33 -16.42 5.01 -3.68
N HIS A 34 -16.05 4.96 -2.40
CA HIS A 34 -14.66 4.84 -1.96
C HIS A 34 -14.19 3.38 -1.96
N ASN A 35 -12.89 3.18 -2.18
CA ASN A 35 -12.25 1.87 -2.33
C ASN A 35 -11.27 1.62 -1.19
N PHE A 36 -11.26 0.38 -0.68
CA PHE A 36 -10.35 -0.05 0.40
C PHE A 36 -9.95 -1.50 0.18
N CYS A 37 -8.84 -1.96 0.75
CA CYS A 37 -8.61 -3.40 0.90
C CYS A 37 -9.73 -3.99 1.75
N GLN A 38 -10.22 -5.17 1.38
CA GLN A 38 -11.30 -5.84 2.10
C GLN A 38 -10.99 -5.96 3.60
N ASP A 39 -9.79 -6.45 3.93
CA ASP A 39 -9.39 -6.69 5.32
C ASP A 39 -9.20 -5.39 6.09
N CYS A 40 -8.64 -4.35 5.47
CA CYS A 40 -8.49 -3.04 6.10
C CYS A 40 -9.84 -2.42 6.48
N LEU A 41 -10.83 -2.55 5.60
CA LEU A 41 -12.18 -2.05 5.88
C LEU A 41 -12.88 -2.88 6.96
N LEU A 42 -12.75 -4.21 6.92
CA LEU A 42 -13.30 -5.10 7.94
C LEU A 42 -12.72 -4.83 9.33
N GLU A 43 -11.42 -4.55 9.42
CA GLU A 43 -10.77 -4.17 10.68
C GLU A 43 -11.25 -2.82 11.22
N THR A 44 -11.65 -1.90 10.33
CA THR A 44 -12.22 -0.59 10.71
C THR A 44 -13.68 -0.71 11.13
N TRP A 45 -14.46 -1.62 10.54
CA TRP A 45 -15.88 -1.86 10.82
C TRP A 45 -16.15 -2.75 12.04
N LYS A 46 -15.41 -2.53 13.14
CA LYS A 46 -15.64 -3.23 14.42
C LYS A 46 -16.83 -2.66 15.20
N ASP A 47 -16.87 -1.34 15.35
CA ASP A 47 -17.88 -0.66 16.19
C ASP A 47 -18.93 0.10 15.40
N ASN A 48 -18.58 0.63 14.22
CA ASN A 48 -19.49 1.38 13.36
C ASN A 48 -19.19 1.12 11.87
N TYR A 49 -20.23 1.18 11.04
CA TYR A 49 -20.12 1.06 9.60
C TYR A 49 -20.03 2.45 8.98
N SER A 50 -18.87 3.11 9.10
CA SER A 50 -18.61 4.38 8.42
C SER A 50 -17.51 4.25 7.38
N CYS A 51 -17.56 5.09 6.35
CA CYS A 51 -16.47 5.23 5.38
C CYS A 51 -15.28 5.93 6.05
N PRO A 52 -14.07 5.33 6.05
CA PRO A 52 -12.87 5.96 6.61
C PRO A 52 -12.49 7.30 5.95
N GLN A 53 -12.85 7.49 4.67
CA GLN A 53 -12.46 8.66 3.87
C GLN A 53 -13.46 9.81 3.97
N CYS A 54 -14.74 9.58 3.67
CA CYS A 54 -15.76 10.64 3.64
C CYS A 54 -16.70 10.64 4.86
N ARG A 55 -16.51 9.70 5.79
CA ARG A 55 -17.31 9.57 7.03
C ARG A 55 -18.81 9.36 6.79
N THR A 56 -19.20 8.93 5.59
CA THR A 56 -20.57 8.47 5.33
C THR A 56 -20.88 7.29 6.23
N HIS A 57 -21.97 7.37 6.98
CA HIS A 57 -22.43 6.32 7.88
C HIS A 57 -23.42 5.40 7.16
N PHE A 58 -23.31 4.11 7.40
CA PHE A 58 -24.23 3.08 6.90
C PHE A 58 -24.99 2.48 8.08
N THR A 59 -26.32 2.41 7.98
CA THR A 59 -27.18 1.90 9.06
C THR A 59 -26.98 0.40 9.32
N THR A 60 -26.62 -0.35 8.28
CA THR A 60 -26.35 -1.78 8.32
C THR A 60 -25.02 -2.07 7.65
N LYS A 61 -24.36 -3.17 8.02
CA LYS A 61 -23.11 -3.61 7.38
C LYS A 61 -23.33 -3.81 5.87
N PRO A 62 -22.68 -3.02 5.00
CA PRO A 62 -22.76 -3.24 3.57
C PRO A 62 -22.15 -4.60 3.18
N GLU A 63 -22.73 -5.26 2.19
CA GLU A 63 -22.13 -6.46 1.59
C GLU A 63 -20.85 -6.05 0.83
N LEU A 64 -19.74 -6.69 1.15
CA LEU A 64 -18.46 -6.42 0.49
C LEU A 64 -18.27 -7.37 -0.68
N LYS A 65 -18.13 -6.80 -1.88
CA LYS A 65 -17.78 -7.52 -3.11
C LYS A 65 -16.47 -6.97 -3.64
N LYS A 66 -15.57 -7.89 -4.01
CA LYS A 66 -14.32 -7.53 -4.68
C LYS A 66 -14.62 -6.75 -5.96
N ASN A 67 -14.01 -5.58 -6.10
CA ASN A 67 -13.97 -4.83 -7.34
C ASN A 67 -12.95 -5.48 -8.27
N THR A 68 -13.44 -6.33 -9.16
CA THR A 68 -12.59 -7.10 -10.09
C THR A 68 -11.82 -6.20 -11.05
N VAL A 69 -12.44 -5.11 -11.53
CA VAL A 69 -11.80 -4.15 -12.42
C VAL A 69 -10.62 -3.49 -11.73
N LEU A 70 -10.81 -2.95 -10.52
CA LEU A 70 -9.74 -2.32 -9.76
C LEU A 70 -8.62 -3.31 -9.40
N SER A 71 -8.97 -4.56 -9.06
CA SER A 71 -7.97 -5.63 -8.86
C SER A 71 -7.11 -5.84 -10.10
N THR A 72 -7.71 -5.96 -11.28
CA THR A 72 -6.99 -6.15 -12.53
C THR A 72 -6.09 -4.95 -12.87
N VAL A 73 -6.55 -3.73 -12.61
CA VAL A 73 -5.74 -2.51 -12.82
C VAL A 73 -4.52 -2.52 -11.90
N VAL A 74 -4.70 -2.79 -10.61
CA VAL A 74 -3.60 -2.86 -9.62
C VAL A 74 -2.59 -3.95 -9.98
N GLU A 75 -3.08 -5.14 -10.36
CA GLU A 75 -2.22 -6.25 -10.80
C GLU A 75 -1.41 -5.89 -12.05
N THR A 76 -2.05 -5.28 -13.06
CA THR A 76 -1.38 -4.84 -14.29
C THR A 76 -0.34 -3.76 -14.01
N PHE A 77 -0.65 -2.82 -13.13
CA PHE A 77 0.27 -1.78 -12.70
C PHE A 77 1.51 -2.39 -12.04
N LYS A 78 1.32 -3.27 -11.05
CA LYS A 78 2.42 -3.98 -10.37
C LYS A 78 3.33 -4.73 -11.34
N VAL A 79 2.78 -5.43 -12.34
CA VAL A 79 3.61 -6.14 -13.33
C VAL A 79 4.49 -5.19 -14.12
N ARG A 80 3.94 -4.04 -14.55
CA ARG A 80 4.70 -3.03 -15.31
C ARG A 80 5.78 -2.37 -14.47
N SER A 81 5.49 -2.04 -13.21
CA SER A 81 6.48 -1.47 -12.28
C SER A 81 7.65 -2.42 -11.99
N ASN A 82 7.44 -3.73 -12.09
CA ASN A 82 8.48 -4.74 -11.86
C ASN A 82 9.23 -5.16 -13.14
N GLN A 83 8.86 -4.66 -14.32
CA GLN A 83 9.52 -4.99 -15.59
C GLN A 83 10.78 -4.15 -15.87
N ASP A 84 11.12 -3.19 -15.02
CA ASP A 84 12.38 -2.45 -15.06
C ASP A 84 13.54 -3.20 -14.37
N ASP A 85 13.28 -4.37 -13.77
CA ASP A 85 14.30 -5.32 -13.30
C ASP A 85 14.29 -6.58 -14.19
N PRO A 86 15.47 -7.11 -14.61
CA PRO A 86 15.53 -8.28 -15.47
C PRO A 86 14.91 -9.51 -14.77
N PRO A 87 14.23 -10.41 -15.52
CA PRO A 87 13.57 -11.56 -14.92
C PRO A 87 14.63 -12.50 -14.34
N ASN A 88 14.70 -12.56 -13.01
CA ASN A 88 15.48 -13.58 -12.31
C ASN A 88 14.81 -14.93 -12.54
N MET A 89 15.32 -15.66 -13.52
CA MET A 89 14.93 -17.02 -13.88
C MET A 89 15.28 -17.93 -12.70
N MET A 90 14.27 -18.43 -11.99
CA MET A 90 14.44 -19.28 -10.82
C MET A 90 14.82 -20.69 -11.27
N ASP A 91 16.10 -21.04 -11.16
CA ASP A 91 16.59 -22.42 -11.18
C ASP A 91 16.28 -23.09 -9.83
N PRO A 92 15.52 -24.21 -9.78
CA PRO A 92 15.14 -24.88 -8.53
C PRO A 92 16.27 -25.58 -7.77
N SER A 93 17.52 -25.54 -8.25
CA SER A 93 18.59 -26.43 -7.79
C SER A 93 19.40 -25.93 -6.58
N ASN A 94 19.12 -24.76 -6.02
CA ASN A 94 20.01 -24.17 -5.00
C ASN A 94 19.27 -23.56 -3.79
N TRP A 95 18.57 -24.41 -3.03
CA TRP A 95 17.84 -24.05 -1.81
C TRP A 95 18.76 -23.79 -0.58
N ASP A 96 20.02 -24.25 -0.60
CA ASP A 96 20.89 -24.20 0.59
C ASP A 96 21.81 -22.97 0.70
N ALA A 97 21.52 -21.88 -0.02
CA ALA A 97 22.33 -20.66 0.06
C ALA A 97 21.50 -19.35 0.07
N VAL A 98 20.55 -19.20 0.98
CA VAL A 98 20.00 -17.89 1.35
C VAL A 98 20.42 -17.55 2.78
N LYS A 99 21.68 -17.13 2.94
CA LYS A 99 22.10 -16.33 4.10
C LYS A 99 21.74 -14.87 3.81
N LYS A 100 20.59 -14.48 4.35
CA LYS A 100 20.24 -13.16 4.88
C LYS A 100 21.42 -12.18 4.98
N GLU A 101 21.46 -11.21 4.08
CA GLU A 101 22.10 -9.91 4.30
C GLU A 101 21.05 -8.81 4.10
N SER A 102 20.27 -8.57 5.17
CA SER A 102 19.53 -7.32 5.32
C SER A 102 20.55 -6.25 5.66
N LYS A 103 21.01 -5.51 4.66
CA LYS A 103 21.88 -4.35 4.88
C LYS A 103 21.05 -3.29 5.61
N GLU A 104 21.24 -3.16 6.91
CA GLU A 104 20.61 -2.14 7.75
C GLU A 104 21.10 -0.78 7.25
N VAL A 105 20.25 -0.05 6.52
CA VAL A 105 20.56 1.32 6.10
C VAL A 105 20.37 2.22 7.32
N GLU A 106 21.46 2.78 7.84
CA GLU A 106 21.41 3.72 8.96
C GLU A 106 20.88 5.07 8.48
N ILE A 107 19.63 5.38 8.85
CA ILE A 107 19.00 6.67 8.61
C ILE A 107 19.53 7.67 9.66
N LEU A 108 19.89 8.88 9.24
CA LEU A 108 20.35 9.96 10.13
C LEU A 108 19.18 10.86 10.57
N CYS A 109 19.33 11.53 11.70
CA CYS A 109 18.40 12.52 12.21
C CYS A 109 18.27 13.68 11.22
N ASP A 110 17.06 13.98 10.80
CA ASP A 110 16.70 15.06 9.89
C ASP A 110 16.98 16.47 10.46
N THR A 111 17.06 16.61 11.78
CA THR A 111 17.28 17.89 12.46
C THR A 111 18.75 18.27 12.57
N CYS A 112 19.62 17.34 13.02
CA CYS A 112 21.05 17.63 13.19
C CYS A 112 21.93 17.03 12.09
N MET A 113 21.43 16.05 11.32
CA MET A 113 22.18 15.30 10.28
C MET A 113 23.42 14.55 10.79
N GLU A 114 23.61 14.45 12.10
CA GLU A 114 24.80 13.86 12.72
C GLU A 114 24.49 12.57 13.51
N ALA A 115 23.32 12.48 14.14
CA ALA A 115 22.93 11.35 14.96
C ALA A 115 22.12 10.30 14.17
N LYS A 116 22.18 9.02 14.55
CA LYS A 116 21.29 7.97 14.01
C LYS A 116 19.83 8.31 14.35
N ALA A 117 18.95 8.27 13.36
CA ALA A 117 17.53 8.47 13.54
C ALA A 117 16.98 7.38 14.48
N PHE A 118 16.35 7.81 15.57
CA PHE A 118 15.66 6.92 16.48
C PHE A 118 14.17 6.94 16.12
N LYS A 119 13.60 5.74 15.91
CA LYS A 119 12.21 5.43 15.50
C LYS A 119 11.26 6.63 15.60
N THR A 120 10.95 7.29 14.48
CA THR A 120 9.90 8.31 14.45
C THR A 120 8.54 7.63 14.65
N CYS A 121 7.67 8.28 15.42
CA CYS A 121 6.33 7.77 15.72
C CYS A 121 5.42 8.00 14.50
N LEU A 122 4.72 6.95 14.04
CA LEU A 122 3.74 6.97 12.94
C LEU A 122 2.57 7.96 13.13
N THR A 123 2.46 8.60 14.31
CA THR A 123 1.40 9.55 14.68
C THR A 123 1.91 10.63 15.64
N CYS A 124 3.10 11.23 15.39
CA CYS A 124 3.62 12.28 16.26
C CYS A 124 3.09 13.67 15.85
N MET A 125 2.21 14.25 16.67
CA MET A 125 1.88 15.70 16.67
C MET A 125 2.59 16.36 17.86
N ALA A 126 3.93 16.44 17.81
CA ALA A 126 4.71 17.15 18.81
C ALA A 126 4.59 18.68 18.62
N PRO A 127 4.63 19.45 19.73
CA PRO A 127 4.18 20.85 19.82
C PRO A 127 5.08 21.87 19.12
#